data_AF-A0A4Y8KUK9-F1
#
_entry.id   AF-A0A4Y8KUK9-F1
#
_cell.length_a   1.000
_cell.length_b   1.000
_cell.length_c   1.000
_cell.angle_alpha   90.00
_cell.angle_beta   90.00
_cell.angle_gamma   90.00
#
_symmetry.space_group_name_H-M   'P 1'
#
loop_
_entity.id
_entity.type
_entity.pdbx_description
1 polymer ?
#
loop_
_entity_poly.entity_id
_entity_poly.type
_entity_poly.pdbx_seq_one_letter_code
_entity_poly.pdbx_strand_id
1 'polypeptide(L)' 'MSKISTIEQIEALFMPTAFEIVKKQNPDIDDIDALSLSWKILWSASDLYDEAIENGQTESQALSIAFDLFSNTYQSIAS' A
#
# COMPACT_ATOMS: atom_id res chain seq x y z
N MET A 1 -1.84 19.23 -3.93
CA MET A 1 -3.04 18.61 -3.34
C MET A 1 -2.87 18.54 -1.83
N SER A 2 -3.93 18.52 -1.03
CA SER A 2 -3.81 18.26 0.42
C SER A 2 -3.53 16.79 0.65
N LYS A 3 -2.58 16.43 1.54
CA LYS A 3 -2.23 15.04 1.92
C LYS A 3 -3.43 14.11 2.18
N ILE A 4 -4.53 14.67 2.70
CA ILE A 4 -5.78 13.94 2.98
C ILE A 4 -6.38 13.31 1.71
N SER A 5 -6.31 14.01 0.56
CA SER A 5 -6.81 13.51 -0.73
C SER A 5 -6.01 12.32 -1.26
N THR A 6 -4.77 12.18 -0.83
CA THR A 6 -3.85 11.16 -1.34
C THR A 6 -4.04 9.85 -0.60
N ILE A 7 -4.18 9.89 0.72
CA ILE A 7 -4.35 8.68 1.53
C ILE A 7 -5.67 7.98 1.22
N GLU A 8 -6.74 8.72 0.93
CA GLU A 8 -8.04 8.17 0.53
C GLU A 8 -7.97 7.49 -0.86
N GLN A 9 -7.18 8.03 -1.79
CA GLN A 9 -6.94 7.41 -3.10
C GLN A 9 -6.07 6.15 -2.97
N ILE A 10 -5.00 6.22 -2.18
CA ILE A 10 -4.12 5.08 -1.89
C ILE A 10 -4.91 3.98 -1.18
N GLU A 11 -5.76 4.33 -0.20
CA GLU A 11 -6.66 3.40 0.48
C GLU A 11 -7.62 2.74 -0.52
N ALA A 12 -8.37 3.52 -1.28
CA ALA A 12 -9.36 2.98 -2.21
C ALA A 12 -8.74 2.05 -3.28
N LEU A 13 -7.52 2.36 -3.72
CA LEU A 13 -6.82 1.59 -4.75
C LEU A 13 -6.09 0.37 -4.19
N PHE A 14 -5.54 0.46 -2.97
CA PHE A 14 -4.61 -0.54 -2.47
C PHE A 14 -5.07 -1.30 -1.23
N MET A 15 -6.10 -0.85 -0.49
CA MET A 15 -6.61 -1.56 0.70
C MET A 15 -7.05 -3.00 0.38
N PRO A 16 -7.84 -3.27 -0.69
CA PRO A 16 -8.22 -4.65 -1.00
C PRO A 16 -7.01 -5.54 -1.29
N THR A 17 -6.05 -5.03 -2.06
CA THR A 17 -4.80 -5.73 -2.41
C THR A 17 -3.92 -5.98 -1.18
N ALA A 18 -3.77 -4.98 -0.31
CA ALA A 18 -3.02 -5.08 0.94
C ALA A 18 -3.62 -6.15 1.86
N PHE A 19 -4.96 -6.17 1.96
CA PHE A 19 -5.69 -7.13 2.76
C PHE A 19 -5.51 -8.56 2.23
N GLU A 20 -5.63 -8.76 0.91
CA GLU A 20 -5.38 -10.06 0.30
C GLU A 20 -3.94 -10.54 0.50
N ILE A 21 -2.96 -9.65 0.37
CA ILE A 21 -1.54 -9.94 0.63
C ILE A 21 -1.36 -10.42 2.08
N VAL A 22 -1.91 -9.70 3.05
CA VAL A 22 -1.78 -10.03 4.47
C VAL A 22 -2.44 -11.37 4.80
N LYS A 23 -3.66 -11.61 4.29
CA LYS A 23 -4.37 -12.89 4.48
C LYS A 23 -3.64 -14.06 3.81
N LYS A 24 -2.99 -13.84 2.66
CA LYS A 24 -2.18 -14.88 2.01
C LYS A 24 -0.90 -15.18 2.78
N GLN A 25 -0.22 -14.16 3.32
CA GLN A 25 0.98 -14.35 4.15
C GLN A 25 0.68 -14.99 5.50
N ASN A 26 -0.50 -14.70 6.05
CA ASN A 26 -0.92 -15.16 7.37
C ASN A 26 -2.32 -15.77 7.24
N PRO A 27 -2.46 -17.03 6.79
CA PRO A 27 -3.77 -17.66 6.56
C PRO A 27 -4.65 -17.71 7.82
N ASP A 28 -4.00 -17.84 8.98
CA ASP A 28 -4.64 -17.99 10.29
C ASP A 28 -4.88 -16.64 11.00
N ILE A 29 -4.49 -15.52 10.40
CA ILE A 29 -4.73 -14.20 11.00
C ILE A 29 -6.22 -13.87 10.97
N ASP A 30 -6.73 -13.33 12.06
CA ASP A 30 -8.09 -12.81 12.07
C ASP A 30 -8.20 -11.54 11.22
N ASP A 31 -9.43 -11.18 10.86
CA ASP A 31 -9.66 -10.06 9.95
C ASP A 31 -9.35 -8.69 10.57
N ILE A 32 -9.36 -8.57 11.91
CA ILE A 32 -9.06 -7.32 12.62
C ILE A 32 -7.55 -7.06 12.59
N ASP A 33 -6.77 -8.08 12.87
CA ASP A 33 -5.32 -8.05 12.79
C ASP A 33 -4.86 -7.95 11.33
N ALA A 34 -5.55 -8.62 10.40
CA ALA A 34 -5.31 -8.47 8.96
C ALA A 34 -5.50 -7.02 8.51
N LEU A 35 -6.61 -6.40 8.91
CA LEU A 35 -6.91 -5.02 8.57
C LEU A 35 -5.86 -4.08 9.16
N SER A 36 -5.46 -4.30 10.42
CA SER A 36 -4.42 -3.50 11.09
C SER A 36 -3.07 -3.59 10.39
N LEU A 37 -2.68 -4.77 9.91
CA LEU A 37 -1.46 -4.95 9.10
C LEU A 37 -1.60 -4.31 7.72
N SER A 38 -2.77 -4.43 7.09
CA SER A 38 -3.06 -3.82 5.78
C SER A 38 -2.91 -2.31 5.84
N TRP A 39 -3.43 -1.68 6.90
CA TRP A 39 -3.21 -0.26 7.18
C TRP A 39 -1.73 0.08 7.31
N LYS A 40 -0.93 -0.70 8.04
CA LYS A 40 0.52 -0.42 8.15
C LYS A 40 1.22 -0.42 6.79
N ILE A 41 0.84 -1.34 5.90
CA ILE A 41 1.39 -1.39 4.53
C ILE A 41 0.95 -0.15 3.74
N LEU A 42 -0.32 0.25 3.86
CA LEU A 42 -0.85 1.47 3.23
C LEU A 42 -0.16 2.76 3.69
N TRP A 43 0.09 2.90 4.99
CA TRP A 43 0.85 4.05 5.53
C TRP A 43 2.27 4.08 4.94
N SER A 44 2.93 2.93 4.84
CA SER A 44 4.26 2.84 4.21
C SER A 44 4.23 3.22 2.73
N ALA A 45 3.18 2.80 2.01
CA ALA A 45 2.97 3.18 0.60
C ALA A 45 2.67 4.68 0.45
N SER A 46 1.94 5.28 1.39
CA SER A 46 1.69 6.72 1.45
C SER A 46 2.97 7.51 1.72
N ASP A 47 3.83 7.03 2.61
CA ASP A 47 5.11 7.68 2.90
C ASP A 47 6.02 7.67 1.65
N LEU A 48 6.07 6.54 0.92
CA LEU A 48 6.80 6.44 -0.35
C LEU A 48 6.22 7.34 -1.45
N TYR A 49 4.90 7.46 -1.51
CA TYR A 49 4.25 8.40 -2.42
C TYR A 49 4.66 9.83 -2.09
N ASP A 50 4.59 10.24 -0.82
CA ASP A 50 4.95 11.58 -0.39
C ASP A 50 6.44 11.88 -0.68
N GLU A 51 7.33 10.93 -0.40
CA GLU A 51 8.76 11.04 -0.71
C GLU A 51 9.00 11.19 -2.22
N ALA A 52 8.26 10.45 -3.05
CA ALA A 52 8.35 10.56 -4.50
C ALA A 52 7.91 11.95 -5.00
N ILE A 53 6.81 12.50 -4.45
CA ILE A 53 6.36 13.86 -4.76
C ILE A 53 7.37 14.91 -4.31
N GLU A 54 7.94 14.77 -3.09
CA GLU A 54 8.98 15.68 -2.57
C GLU A 54 10.25 15.65 -3.44
N ASN A 55 10.58 14.51 -4.03
CA ASN A 55 11.67 14.35 -4.99
C ASN A 55 11.34 14.86 -6.41
N GLY A 56 10.20 15.53 -6.60
CA GLY A 56 9.80 16.15 -7.85
C GLY A 56 9.23 15.18 -8.89
N GLN A 57 8.85 13.98 -8.47
CA GLN A 57 8.18 13.03 -9.37
C GLN A 57 6.72 13.43 -9.60
N THR A 58 6.15 12.92 -10.69
CA THR A 58 4.73 13.11 -10.98
C THR A 58 3.87 12.21 -10.11
N GLU A 59 2.60 12.57 -9.89
CA GLU A 59 1.64 11.74 -9.14
C GLU A 59 1.55 10.32 -9.68
N SER A 60 1.60 10.15 -11.01
CA SER A 60 1.60 8.82 -11.63
C SER A 60 2.84 7.99 -11.29
N GLN A 61 4.01 8.62 -11.15
CA GLN A 61 5.25 7.93 -10.77
C GLN A 61 5.24 7.58 -9.28
N ALA A 62 4.80 8.52 -8.44
CA ALA A 62 4.65 8.31 -7.01
C ALA A 62 3.66 7.17 -6.71
N LEU A 63 2.53 7.11 -7.42
CA LEU A 63 1.58 5.98 -7.33
C LEU A 63 2.20 4.67 -7.78
N SER A 64 3.02 4.68 -8.84
CA SER A 64 3.71 3.47 -9.30
C SER A 64 4.71 2.95 -8.27
N ILE A 65 5.47 3.84 -7.62
CA ILE A 65 6.42 3.46 -6.56
C ILE A 65 5.69 2.90 -5.33
N ALA A 66 4.59 3.56 -4.93
CA ALA A 66 3.73 3.05 -3.88
C ALA A 66 3.15 1.67 -4.24
N PHE A 67 2.80 1.43 -5.51
CA PHE A 67 2.30 0.16 -5.99
C PHE A 67 3.35 -0.96 -6.03
N ASP A 68 4.61 -0.63 -6.34
CA ASP A 68 5.71 -1.59 -6.36
C ASP A 68 5.93 -2.23 -4.99
N LEU A 69 5.63 -1.52 -3.89
CA LEU A 69 5.65 -2.07 -2.54
C LEU A 69 4.69 -3.27 -2.41
N PHE A 70 3.46 -3.13 -2.89
CA PHE A 70 2.45 -4.20 -2.85
C PHE A 70 2.80 -5.32 -3.82
N SER A 71 3.28 -5.00 -5.04
CA SER A 71 3.64 -5.99 -6.05
C SER A 71 4.83 -6.86 -5.64
N ASN A 72 5.88 -6.26 -5.08
CA ASN A 72 7.04 -7.00 -4.56
C ASN A 72 6.65 -7.89 -3.38
N THR A 73 5.80 -7.37 -2.49
CA THR A 73 5.27 -8.15 -1.36
C THR A 73 4.41 -9.31 -1.86
N TYR A 74 3.59 -9.10 -2.90
CA TYR A 74 2.75 -10.13 -3.50
C TYR A 74 3.56 -11.22 -4.22
N GLN A 75 4.52 -10.84 -5.07
CA GLN A 75 5.35 -11.79 -5.82
C GLN A 75 6.23 -12.66 -4.92
N SER A 76 6.72 -12.11 -3.81
CA SER A 76 7.47 -12.87 -2.81
C SER A 76 6.66 -14.02 -2.18
N ILE A 77 5.33 -13.98 -2.26
CA ILE A 77 4.43 -15.00 -1.68
C ILE A 77 3.94 -15.97 -2.75
N ALA A 78 3.82 -15.50 -3.99
CA ALA A 78 3.33 -16.31 -5.11
C ALA A 78 4.42 -17.20 -5.75
N SER A 79 5.68 -17.05 -5.34
CA SER A 79 6.84 -17.83 -5.82
C SER A 79 7.13 -19.03 -4.92
#